data_AF-A0A8B9KML0-F1
#
_entry.id   AF-A0A8B9KML0-F1
#
_cell.length_a   1.000
_cell.length_b   1.000
_cell.length_c   1.000
_cell.angle_alpha   90.00
_cell.angle_beta   90.00
_cell.angle_gamma   90.00
#
_symmetry.space_group_name_H-M   'P 1'
#
loop_
_entity.id
_entity.type
_entity.pdbx_description
1 polymer ?
#
loop_
_entity_poly.entity_id
_entity_poly.type
_entity_poly.pdbx_seq_one_letter_code
_entity_poly.pdbx_strand_id
1 'polypeptide(L)'
;MSCSGFTCSKNCLCAINLLYVMVSMLMIGIAAWGKWFGLVSSFQVVGGIIGVGVFLFFVALAGLTGAIKHHQVLLFFYMIILFLVFVVQFAVSSACLAINKEQQNQLLEVGWNNSQTTQRDVEKSLNCCGFSHVDVNGTCPAACFLSHTKCDTCAAKIQEHAGEVLRFVGGISLFFSFTEILGVWLTYRYRNQKDPRANPSAFL
;
A
#
# COMPACT_ATOMS: atom_id res chain seq x y z
N MET A 1 -24.41 -6.55 31.82
CA MET A 1 -23.04 -6.20 31.35
C MET A 1 -22.82 -6.36 29.84
N SER A 2 -23.79 -6.86 29.07
CA SER A 2 -23.70 -7.08 27.60
C SER A 2 -23.82 -5.81 26.74
N CYS A 3 -24.55 -4.78 27.18
CA CYS A 3 -24.73 -3.55 26.39
C CYS A 3 -23.47 -2.66 26.25
N SER A 4 -22.53 -2.73 27.20
CA SER A 4 -21.29 -1.93 27.15
C SER A 4 -20.33 -2.42 26.05
N GLY A 5 -20.24 -3.75 25.87
CA GLY A 5 -19.42 -4.35 24.83
C GLY A 5 -19.92 -4.07 23.41
N PHE A 6 -21.24 -4.07 23.20
CA PHE A 6 -21.84 -3.80 21.88
C PHE A 6 -21.56 -2.38 21.39
N THR A 7 -21.80 -1.38 22.23
CA THR A 7 -21.54 0.04 21.88
C THR A 7 -20.04 0.29 21.68
N CYS A 8 -19.18 -0.33 22.50
CA CYS A 8 -17.73 -0.22 22.35
C CYS A 8 -17.26 -0.80 21.01
N SER A 9 -17.66 -2.02 20.67
CA SER A 9 -17.32 -2.66 19.40
C SER A 9 -17.86 -1.86 18.20
N LYS A 10 -19.11 -1.37 18.29
CA LYS A 10 -19.71 -0.51 17.26
C LYS A 10 -18.89 0.77 17.04
N ASN A 11 -18.59 1.51 18.11
CA ASN A 11 -17.88 2.78 18.02
C ASN A 11 -16.44 2.59 17.53
N CYS A 12 -15.78 1.51 17.97
CA CYS A 12 -14.43 1.16 17.51
C CYS A 12 -14.43 0.84 16.01
N LEU A 13 -15.37 0.00 15.53
CA LEU A 13 -15.50 -0.32 14.11
C LEU A 13 -15.83 0.91 13.26
N CYS A 14 -16.73 1.78 13.73
CA CYS A 14 -17.02 3.05 13.07
C CYS A 14 -15.79 3.96 13.00
N ALA A 15 -15.03 4.10 14.09
CA ALA A 15 -13.84 4.93 14.15
C ALA A 15 -12.74 4.42 13.21
N ILE A 16 -12.49 3.11 13.19
CA ILE A 16 -11.50 2.49 12.29
C ILE A 16 -11.89 2.73 10.82
N ASN A 17 -13.15 2.50 10.44
CA ASN A 17 -13.59 2.71 9.06
C ASN A 17 -13.60 4.19 8.67
N LEU A 18 -13.92 5.10 9.58
CA LEU A 18 -13.83 6.55 9.33
C LEU A 18 -12.38 6.99 9.10
N LEU A 19 -11.43 6.43 9.85
CA LEU A 19 -10.00 6.64 9.62
C LEU A 19 -9.58 6.11 8.24
N TYR A 20 -10.04 4.93 7.83
CA TYR A 20 -9.76 4.38 6.50
C TYR A 20 -10.33 5.23 5.37
N VAL A 21 -11.52 5.82 5.53
CA VAL A 21 -12.07 6.80 4.58
C VAL A 21 -11.14 8.01 4.44
N MET A 22 -10.64 8.55 5.56
CA MET A 22 -9.72 9.70 5.52
C MET A 22 -8.40 9.36 4.82
N VAL A 23 -7.79 8.23 5.17
CA VAL A 23 -6.54 7.76 4.54
C VAL A 23 -6.74 7.53 3.04
N SER A 24 -7.85 6.92 2.65
CA SER A 24 -8.18 6.70 1.24
C SER A 24 -8.29 8.01 0.45
N MET A 25 -9.03 9.00 0.97
CA MET A 25 -9.19 10.29 0.31
C MET A 25 -7.85 11.03 0.20
N LEU A 26 -7.00 10.92 1.23
CA LEU A 26 -5.65 11.48 1.21
C LEU A 26 -4.78 10.82 0.13
N MET A 27 -4.79 9.48 0.02
CA MET A 27 -4.02 8.75 -1.00
C MET A 27 -4.43 9.16 -2.41
N ILE A 28 -5.73 9.22 -2.69
CA ILE A 28 -6.26 9.64 -3.99
C ILE A 28 -5.85 11.09 -4.27
N GLY A 29 -6.01 11.99 -3.29
CA GLY A 29 -5.69 13.41 -3.41
C GLY A 29 -4.21 13.66 -3.70
N ILE A 30 -3.30 13.06 -2.93
CA ILE A 30 -1.85 13.23 -3.12
C ILE A 30 -1.40 12.66 -4.46
N ALA A 31 -1.90 11.48 -4.86
CA ALA A 31 -1.53 10.86 -6.13
C ALA A 31 -2.01 11.67 -7.34
N ALA A 32 -3.27 12.16 -7.30
CA ALA A 32 -3.82 13.01 -8.34
C ALA A 32 -3.07 14.35 -8.44
N TRP A 33 -2.79 14.97 -7.29
CA TRP A 33 -2.03 16.22 -7.22
C TRP A 33 -0.60 16.05 -7.74
N GLY A 34 0.13 15.02 -7.32
CA GLY A 34 1.49 14.76 -7.77
C GLY A 34 1.59 14.50 -9.28
N LYS A 35 0.56 13.90 -9.88
CA LYS A 35 0.49 13.72 -11.33
C LYS A 35 0.23 15.03 -12.07
N TRP A 36 -0.65 15.88 -11.54
CA TRP A 36 -0.97 17.19 -12.14
C TRP A 36 0.26 18.10 -12.27
N PHE A 37 1.13 18.12 -11.26
CA PHE A 37 2.36 18.92 -11.27
C PHE A 37 3.52 18.26 -12.03
N GLY A 38 3.33 17.09 -12.60
CA GLY A 38 4.38 16.37 -13.34
C GLY A 38 5.54 15.89 -12.47
N LEU A 39 5.37 15.81 -11.14
CA LEU A 39 6.40 15.30 -10.23
C LEU A 39 6.63 13.79 -10.38
N VAL A 40 5.61 13.05 -10.83
CA VAL A 40 5.69 11.59 -11.01
C VAL A 40 5.57 11.23 -12.50
N SER A 41 6.66 10.70 -13.04
CA SER A 41 6.78 10.31 -14.45
C SER A 41 5.98 9.04 -14.78
N SER A 42 5.94 8.05 -13.87
CA SER A 42 5.27 6.77 -14.13
C SER A 42 3.77 6.79 -13.86
N PHE A 43 2.99 6.68 -14.94
CA PHE A 43 1.53 6.52 -14.87
C PHE A 43 1.11 5.24 -14.14
N GLN A 44 1.90 4.17 -14.22
CA GLN A 44 1.58 2.89 -13.59
C GLN A 44 1.64 2.97 -12.06
N VAL A 45 2.67 3.60 -11.51
CA VAL A 45 2.83 3.77 -10.06
C VAL A 45 1.71 4.64 -9.49
N VAL A 46 1.41 5.77 -10.15
CA VAL A 46 0.30 6.65 -9.76
C VAL A 46 -1.03 5.91 -9.85
N GLY A 47 -1.28 5.18 -10.93
CA GLY A 47 -2.48 4.38 -11.13
C GLY A 47 -2.67 3.33 -10.03
N GLY A 48 -1.58 2.68 -9.60
CA GLY A 48 -1.59 1.75 -8.48
C GLY A 48 -2.03 2.42 -7.16
N ILE A 49 -1.45 3.57 -6.81
CA ILE A 49 -1.79 4.30 -5.59
C ILE A 49 -3.26 4.75 -5.59
N ILE A 50 -3.74 5.29 -6.72
CA ILE A 50 -5.15 5.69 -6.87
C ILE A 50 -6.07 4.48 -6.77
N GLY A 51 -5.72 3.37 -7.43
CA GLY A 51 -6.51 2.14 -7.41
C GLY A 51 -6.66 1.56 -6.00
N VAL A 52 -5.56 1.50 -5.24
CA VAL A 52 -5.58 1.08 -3.83
C VAL A 52 -6.43 2.03 -2.98
N GLY A 53 -6.31 3.34 -3.20
CA GLY A 53 -7.16 4.33 -2.53
C GLY A 53 -8.65 4.09 -2.80
N VAL A 54 -9.05 4.01 -4.06
CA VAL A 54 -10.47 3.78 -4.43
C VAL A 54 -11.00 2.47 -3.86
N PHE A 55 -10.21 1.39 -3.90
CA PHE A 55 -10.57 0.12 -3.29
C PHE A 55 -10.80 0.26 -1.77
N LEU A 56 -9.87 0.89 -1.06
CA LEU A 56 -9.98 1.13 0.38
C LEU A 56 -11.20 1.98 0.73
N PHE A 57 -11.54 2.99 -0.08
CA PHE A 57 -12.74 3.80 0.10
C PHE A 57 -14.02 2.95 0.16
N PHE A 58 -14.21 2.08 -0.83
CA PHE A 58 -15.42 1.24 -0.89
C PHE A 58 -15.48 0.22 0.25
N VAL A 59 -14.34 -0.39 0.60
CA VAL A 59 -14.25 -1.32 1.74
C VAL A 59 -14.59 -0.60 3.05
N ALA A 60 -14.09 0.62 3.24
CA ALA A 60 -14.36 1.42 4.43
C ALA A 60 -15.84 1.86 4.51
N LEU A 61 -16.46 2.21 3.38
CA LEU A 61 -17.90 2.50 3.33
C LEU A 61 -18.76 1.27 3.65
N ALA A 62 -18.40 0.10 3.14
CA ALA A 62 -19.06 -1.15 3.47
C ALA A 62 -18.94 -1.48 4.96
N GLY A 63 -17.74 -1.33 5.54
CA GLY A 63 -17.49 -1.51 6.98
C GLY A 63 -18.27 -0.54 7.85
N LEU A 64 -18.28 0.76 7.49
CA LEU A 64 -19.01 1.80 8.21
C LEU A 64 -20.53 1.56 8.17
N THR A 65 -21.07 1.25 6.98
CA THR A 65 -22.50 0.96 6.82
C THR A 65 -22.88 -0.32 7.57
N GLY A 66 -22.02 -1.33 7.53
CA GLY A 66 -22.17 -2.58 8.28
C GLY A 66 -22.22 -2.34 9.79
N ALA A 67 -21.33 -1.49 10.31
CA ALA A 67 -21.28 -1.13 11.73
C ALA A 67 -22.47 -0.27 12.16
N ILE A 68 -22.89 0.73 11.37
CA ILE A 68 -24.00 1.63 11.74
C ILE A 68 -25.34 0.89 11.73
N LYS A 69 -25.62 0.15 10.65
CA LYS A 69 -26.90 -0.56 10.42
C LYS A 69 -26.93 -1.96 11.02
N HIS A 70 -25.82 -2.44 11.60
CA HIS A 70 -25.68 -3.82 12.06
C HIS A 70 -26.06 -4.85 10.98
N HIS A 71 -25.71 -4.57 9.72
CA HIS A 71 -26.11 -5.39 8.58
C HIS A 71 -25.25 -6.65 8.47
N GLN A 72 -25.74 -7.76 9.00
CA GLN A 72 -25.04 -9.05 9.15
C GLN A 72 -24.32 -9.53 7.89
N VAL A 73 -24.98 -9.48 6.72
CA VAL A 73 -24.40 -9.92 5.44
C VAL A 73 -23.25 -9.01 4.98
N LEU A 74 -23.37 -7.69 5.19
CA LEU A 74 -22.36 -6.72 4.77
C LEU A 74 -21.10 -6.84 5.64
N LEU A 75 -21.29 -7.02 6.95
CA LEU A 75 -20.21 -7.33 7.89
C LEU A 75 -19.49 -8.65 7.55
N PHE A 76 -20.21 -9.64 7.01
CA PHE A 76 -19.59 -10.90 6.55
C PHE A 76 -18.67 -10.68 5.35
N PHE A 77 -19.15 -9.99 4.30
CA PHE A 77 -18.32 -9.67 3.14
C PHE A 77 -17.13 -8.79 3.53
N TYR A 78 -17.35 -7.78 4.39
CA TYR A 78 -16.28 -6.94 4.92
C TYR A 78 -15.20 -7.77 5.62
N MET A 79 -15.59 -8.72 6.48
CA MET A 79 -14.66 -9.63 7.16
C MET A 79 -13.84 -10.48 6.18
N ILE A 80 -14.48 -11.02 5.13
CA ILE A 80 -13.79 -11.80 4.08
C ILE A 80 -12.79 -10.91 3.34
N ILE A 81 -13.20 -9.70 2.94
CA ILE A 81 -12.33 -8.79 2.20
C ILE A 81 -11.12 -8.40 3.05
N LEU A 82 -11.30 -8.00 4.30
CA LEU A 82 -10.19 -7.71 5.21
C LEU A 82 -9.26 -8.91 5.40
N PHE A 83 -9.80 -10.12 5.47
CA PHE A 83 -8.96 -11.32 5.57
C PHE A 83 -8.14 -11.57 4.29
N LEU A 84 -8.71 -11.36 3.10
CA LEU A 84 -7.98 -11.47 1.84
C LEU A 84 -6.89 -10.40 1.73
N VAL A 85 -7.19 -9.16 2.12
CA VAL A 85 -6.21 -8.07 2.15
C VAL A 85 -5.09 -8.40 3.12
N PHE A 86 -5.40 -8.91 4.32
CA PHE A 86 -4.41 -9.39 5.28
C PHE A 86 -3.47 -10.44 4.67
N VAL A 87 -3.99 -11.45 3.97
CA VAL A 87 -3.18 -12.50 3.34
C VAL A 87 -2.22 -11.91 2.31
N VAL A 88 -2.71 -11.02 1.45
CA VAL A 88 -1.88 -10.36 0.43
C VAL A 88 -0.84 -9.46 1.06
N GLN A 89 -1.22 -8.63 2.03
CA GLN A 89 -0.31 -7.72 2.74
C GLN A 89 0.77 -8.49 3.48
N PHE A 90 0.42 -9.54 4.21
CA PHE A 90 1.38 -10.37 4.93
C PHE A 90 2.38 -11.04 3.97
N ALA A 91 1.90 -11.58 2.85
CA ALA A 91 2.74 -12.20 1.83
C ALA A 91 3.71 -11.20 1.19
N VAL A 92 3.22 -10.04 0.74
CA VAL A 92 4.05 -9.00 0.12
C VAL A 92 5.05 -8.42 1.12
N SER A 93 4.62 -8.16 2.36
CA SER A 93 5.49 -7.63 3.42
C SER A 93 6.63 -8.60 3.75
N SER A 94 6.30 -9.89 3.86
CA SER A 94 7.29 -10.95 4.09
C SER A 94 8.27 -11.06 2.92
N ALA A 95 7.78 -10.96 1.68
CA ALA A 95 8.63 -10.96 0.49
C ALA A 95 9.58 -9.75 0.46
N CYS A 96 9.10 -8.55 0.78
CA CYS A 96 9.93 -7.33 0.85
C CYS A 96 11.01 -7.41 1.95
N LEU A 97 10.72 -8.07 3.07
CA LEU A 97 11.68 -8.27 4.16
C LEU A 97 12.69 -9.38 3.89
N ALA A 98 12.28 -10.43 3.17
CA ALA A 98 13.10 -11.61 2.90
C ALA A 98 13.94 -11.52 1.61
N ILE A 99 13.73 -10.49 0.78
CA ILE A 99 14.42 -10.34 -0.50
C ILE A 99 15.93 -10.17 -0.32
N ASN A 100 16.71 -10.99 -1.05
CA ASN A 100 18.16 -10.90 -1.06
C ASN A 100 18.68 -9.95 -2.15
N LYS A 101 19.94 -9.53 -2.00
CA LYS A 101 20.62 -8.63 -2.94
C LYS A 101 20.59 -9.11 -4.39
N GLU A 102 20.78 -10.42 -4.61
CA GLU A 102 20.78 -11.00 -5.97
C GLU A 102 19.39 -10.95 -6.62
N GLN A 103 18.36 -11.35 -5.88
CA GLN A 103 16.98 -11.30 -6.37
C GLN A 103 16.55 -9.86 -6.65
N GLN A 104 16.94 -8.93 -5.79
CA GLN A 104 16.72 -7.51 -5.99
C GLN A 104 17.38 -7.00 -7.28
N ASN A 105 18.62 -7.39 -7.56
CA ASN A 105 19.31 -6.99 -8.79
C ASN A 105 18.59 -7.49 -10.05
N GLN A 106 18.14 -8.75 -10.05
CA GLN A 106 17.36 -9.30 -11.17
C GLN A 106 16.05 -8.53 -11.40
N LEU A 107 15.32 -8.21 -10.33
CA LEU A 107 14.10 -7.40 -10.40
C LEU A 107 14.37 -5.99 -10.95
N LEU A 108 15.46 -5.36 -10.49
CA LEU A 108 15.87 -4.04 -10.96
C LEU A 108 16.33 -4.06 -12.42
N GLU A 109 16.98 -5.12 -12.88
CA GLU A 109 17.41 -5.26 -14.28
C GLU A 109 16.22 -5.40 -15.23
N VAL A 110 15.23 -6.23 -14.84
CA VAL A 110 13.97 -6.35 -15.58
C VAL A 110 13.21 -5.02 -15.60
N GLY A 111 13.18 -4.30 -14.47
CA GLY A 111 12.58 -2.97 -14.38
C GLY A 111 13.32 -1.93 -15.22
N TRP A 112 14.65 -1.97 -15.21
CA TRP A 112 15.51 -1.07 -16.00
C TRP A 112 15.21 -1.22 -17.48
N ASN A 113 15.17 -2.45 -17.99
CA ASN A 113 14.94 -2.74 -19.41
C ASN A 113 13.50 -2.46 -19.89
N ASN A 114 12.58 -2.12 -19.01
CA ASN A 114 11.17 -1.90 -19.35
C ASN A 114 10.93 -0.58 -20.08
N SER A 115 11.57 0.51 -19.64
CA SER A 115 11.26 1.85 -20.14
C SER A 115 12.47 2.78 -20.17
N GLN A 116 12.85 3.24 -21.37
CA GLN A 116 13.96 4.17 -21.58
C GLN A 116 13.69 5.56 -20.99
N THR A 117 12.42 5.98 -20.87
CA THR A 117 12.09 7.26 -20.22
C THR A 117 12.35 7.19 -18.72
N THR A 118 11.99 6.09 -18.08
CA THR A 118 12.24 5.85 -16.65
C THR A 118 13.74 5.73 -16.36
N GLN A 119 14.52 5.11 -17.26
CA GLN A 119 15.98 5.10 -17.15
C GLN A 119 16.54 6.52 -17.07
N ARG A 120 16.18 7.40 -18.03
CA ARG A 120 16.68 8.79 -18.06
C ARG A 120 16.30 9.59 -16.83
N ASP A 121 15.07 9.40 -16.33
CA ASP A 121 14.60 10.07 -15.11
C ASP A 121 15.40 9.61 -13.88
N VAL A 122 15.70 8.31 -13.80
CA VAL A 122 16.51 7.74 -12.71
C VAL A 122 17.97 8.20 -12.80
N GLU A 123 18.58 8.18 -13.98
CA GLU A 123 19.95 8.66 -14.22
C GLU A 123 20.09 10.13 -13.81
N LYS A 124 19.10 10.97 -14.16
CA LYS A 124 19.07 12.38 -13.78
C LYS A 124 18.83 12.58 -12.28
N SER A 125 17.93 11.80 -11.67
CA SER A 125 17.55 11.98 -10.26
C SER A 125 18.57 11.42 -9.27
N LEU A 126 19.24 10.30 -9.60
CA LEU A 126 20.24 9.65 -8.73
C LEU A 126 21.68 10.00 -9.11
N ASN A 127 21.86 10.76 -10.20
CA ASN A 127 23.16 11.15 -10.74
C ASN A 127 24.09 9.94 -10.89
N CYS A 128 23.62 8.97 -11.68
CA CYS A 128 24.29 7.71 -12.01
C CYS A 128 24.11 7.45 -13.51
N CYS A 129 24.89 6.52 -14.07
CA CYS A 129 24.79 6.22 -15.50
C CYS A 129 24.85 4.73 -15.78
N GLY A 130 23.96 4.23 -16.65
CA GLY A 130 23.89 2.82 -17.02
C GLY A 130 23.54 1.89 -15.84
N PHE A 131 23.07 0.68 -16.15
CA PHE A 131 22.65 -0.27 -15.11
C PHE A 131 23.85 -0.90 -14.39
N SER A 132 24.54 -1.83 -15.05
CA SER A 132 25.73 -2.53 -14.50
C SER A 132 27.06 -2.01 -15.04
N HIS A 133 27.04 -1.31 -16.18
CA HIS A 133 28.21 -0.72 -16.82
C HIS A 133 27.89 0.67 -17.36
N VAL A 134 28.86 1.58 -17.25
CA VAL A 134 28.79 2.93 -17.82
C VAL A 134 29.36 2.88 -19.23
N ASP A 135 28.56 3.22 -20.24
CA ASP A 135 29.06 3.39 -21.60
C ASP A 135 29.71 4.77 -21.74
N VAL A 136 31.04 4.78 -21.85
CA VAL A 136 31.85 6.02 -21.95
C VAL A 136 31.63 6.76 -23.26
N ASN A 137 31.21 6.04 -24.31
CA ASN A 137 30.91 6.60 -25.62
C ASN A 137 29.41 6.92 -25.81
N GLY A 138 28.59 6.56 -24.81
CA GLY A 138 27.16 6.80 -24.80
C GLY A 138 26.79 8.24 -24.50
N THR A 139 25.47 8.49 -24.41
CA THR A 139 24.94 9.77 -23.91
C THR A 139 24.13 9.52 -22.65
N CYS A 140 24.36 10.32 -21.61
CA CYS A 140 23.75 10.16 -20.31
C CYS A 140 23.27 11.52 -19.77
N PRO A 141 22.02 11.66 -19.30
CA PRO A 141 21.47 12.93 -18.83
C PRO A 141 21.98 13.32 -17.44
N ALA A 142 22.75 12.47 -16.76
CA ALA A 142 23.28 12.72 -15.43
C ALA A 142 24.36 13.82 -15.41
N ALA A 143 24.36 14.64 -14.36
CA ALA A 143 25.32 15.75 -14.19
C ALA A 143 26.78 15.27 -14.06
N CYS A 144 26.99 14.08 -13.48
CA CYS A 144 28.30 13.42 -13.37
C CYS A 144 28.95 13.20 -14.75
N PHE A 145 28.14 12.77 -15.73
CA PHE A 145 28.59 12.44 -17.08
C PHE A 145 28.90 13.72 -17.87
N LEU A 146 28.04 14.74 -17.74
CA LEU A 146 28.24 16.05 -18.35
C LEU A 146 29.47 16.79 -17.82
N SER A 147 29.84 16.56 -16.56
CA SER A 147 31.00 17.20 -15.92
C SER A 147 32.32 16.45 -16.20
N HIS A 148 32.33 15.44 -17.08
CA HIS A 148 33.47 14.55 -17.35
C HIS A 148 34.12 13.96 -16.08
N THR A 149 33.32 13.74 -15.04
CA THR A 149 33.76 13.09 -13.81
C THR A 149 33.40 11.61 -13.86
N LYS A 150 34.18 10.77 -13.15
CA LYS A 150 33.90 9.33 -13.07
C LYS A 150 32.53 9.12 -12.42
N CYS A 151 31.57 8.57 -13.17
CA CYS A 151 30.22 8.33 -12.68
C CYS A 151 30.04 6.87 -12.24
N ASP A 152 29.25 6.66 -11.19
CA ASP A 152 28.92 5.34 -10.68
C ASP A 152 27.75 4.70 -11.45
N THR A 153 27.66 3.38 -11.37
CA THR A 153 26.58 2.60 -11.98
C THR A 153 25.28 2.77 -11.20
N CYS A 154 24.15 2.82 -11.91
CA CYS A 154 22.85 2.98 -11.27
C CYS A 154 22.43 1.75 -10.46
N ALA A 155 22.86 0.53 -10.84
CA ALA A 155 22.51 -0.68 -10.10
C ALA A 155 22.93 -0.59 -8.62
N ALA A 156 24.16 -0.15 -8.33
CA ALA A 156 24.65 -0.06 -6.95
C ALA A 156 23.84 0.94 -6.11
N LYS A 157 23.61 2.16 -6.64
CA LYS A 157 22.83 3.19 -5.94
C LYS A 157 21.38 2.78 -5.74
N ILE A 158 20.72 2.26 -6.78
CA ILE A 158 19.32 1.85 -6.70
C ILE A 158 19.18 0.68 -5.72
N GLN A 159 20.10 -0.29 -5.74
CA GLN A 159 20.04 -1.45 -4.86
C GLN A 159 20.15 -1.07 -3.37
N GLU A 160 21.05 -0.15 -3.04
CA GLU A 160 21.19 0.36 -1.67
C GLU A 160 19.90 1.06 -1.19
N HIS A 161 19.41 2.04 -1.97
CA HIS A 161 18.19 2.77 -1.63
C HIS A 161 16.95 1.88 -1.60
N ALA A 162 16.79 1.01 -2.60
CA ALA A 162 15.65 0.10 -2.66
C ALA A 162 15.68 -0.92 -1.52
N GLY A 163 16.86 -1.38 -1.09
CA GLY A 163 16.98 -2.35 0.00
C GLY A 163 16.51 -1.77 1.34
N GLU A 164 16.91 -0.53 1.63
CA GLU A 164 16.47 0.18 2.83
C GLU A 164 14.96 0.45 2.80
N VAL A 165 14.45 0.96 1.68
CA VAL A 165 13.03 1.25 1.50
C VAL A 165 12.17 -0.01 1.58
N LEU A 166 12.57 -1.12 0.95
CA LEU A 166 11.82 -2.38 0.99
C LEU A 166 11.74 -2.95 2.41
N ARG A 167 12.82 -2.85 3.19
CA ARG A 167 12.81 -3.29 4.60
C ARG A 167 11.94 -2.40 5.46
N PHE A 168 12.03 -1.08 5.27
CA PHE A 168 11.22 -0.12 6.01
C PHE A 168 9.72 -0.27 5.71
N VAL A 169 9.35 -0.24 4.42
CA VAL A 169 7.97 -0.40 3.96
C VAL A 169 7.44 -1.79 4.31
N GLY A 170 8.23 -2.85 4.09
CA GLY A 170 7.85 -4.21 4.46
C GLY A 170 7.57 -4.36 5.95
N GLY A 171 8.38 -3.73 6.82
CA GLY A 171 8.13 -3.69 8.26
C GLY A 171 6.84 -2.96 8.63
N ILE A 172 6.60 -1.79 8.04
CA ILE A 172 5.36 -1.02 8.27
C ILE A 172 4.14 -1.80 7.81
N SER A 173 4.16 -2.36 6.60
CA SER A 173 3.06 -3.15 6.05
C SER A 173 2.79 -4.42 6.88
N LEU A 174 3.84 -5.06 7.40
CA LEU A 174 3.69 -6.19 8.31
C LEU A 174 2.99 -5.76 9.61
N PHE A 175 3.39 -4.64 10.21
CA PHE A 175 2.70 -4.09 11.39
C PHE A 175 1.22 -3.82 11.11
N PHE A 176 0.90 -3.20 9.97
CA PHE A 176 -0.50 -2.96 9.58
C PHE A 176 -1.29 -4.26 9.39
N SER A 177 -0.69 -5.31 8.81
CA SER A 177 -1.35 -6.61 8.68
C SER A 177 -1.77 -7.20 10.04
N PHE A 178 -0.97 -6.99 11.11
CA PHE A 178 -1.37 -7.38 12.47
C PHE A 178 -2.49 -6.52 13.05
N THR A 179 -2.57 -5.24 12.68
CA THR A 179 -3.73 -4.42 13.07
C THR A 179 -5.00 -4.83 12.32
N GLU A 180 -4.86 -5.33 11.08
CA GLU A 180 -5.97 -5.80 10.27
C GLU A 180 -6.59 -7.10 10.81
N ILE A 181 -5.79 -8.04 11.32
CA ILE A 181 -6.32 -9.24 11.98
C ILE A 181 -7.14 -8.88 13.24
N LEU A 182 -6.77 -7.82 13.96
CA LEU A 182 -7.58 -7.29 15.05
C LEU A 182 -8.90 -6.71 14.54
N GLY A 183 -8.90 -6.03 13.38
CA GLY A 183 -10.11 -5.56 12.70
C GLY A 183 -11.06 -6.69 12.29
N VAL A 184 -10.51 -7.79 11.76
CA VAL A 184 -11.26 -9.03 11.45
C VAL A 184 -11.87 -9.61 12.72
N TRP A 185 -11.07 -9.74 13.80
CA TRP A 185 -11.55 -10.25 15.08
C TRP A 185 -12.64 -9.38 15.70
N LEU A 186 -12.48 -8.05 15.67
CA LEU A 186 -13.48 -7.10 16.15
C LEU A 186 -14.79 -7.22 15.36
N THR A 187 -14.68 -7.36 14.04
CA THR A 187 -15.84 -7.56 13.15
C THR A 187 -16.56 -8.87 13.45
N TYR A 188 -15.81 -9.98 13.60
CA TYR A 188 -16.36 -11.28 13.97
C TYR A 188 -17.09 -11.22 15.32
N ARG A 189 -16.46 -10.60 16.32
CA ARG A 189 -17.05 -10.41 17.64
C ARG A 189 -18.31 -9.55 17.58
N TYR A 190 -18.27 -8.42 16.87
CA TYR A 190 -19.41 -7.51 16.75
C TYR A 190 -20.59 -8.17 16.04
N ARG A 191 -20.32 -8.88 14.94
CA ARG A 191 -21.34 -9.62 14.18
C ARG A 191 -22.08 -10.65 15.04
N ASN A 192 -21.35 -11.35 15.92
CA ASN A 192 -21.91 -12.38 16.81
C ASN A 192 -22.61 -11.82 18.05
N GLN A 193 -22.58 -10.49 18.26
CA GLN A 193 -23.37 -9.87 19.31
C GLN A 193 -24.82 -9.69 18.84
N LYS A 194 -25.77 -9.99 19.72
CA LYS A 194 -27.18 -9.69 19.48
C LYS A 194 -27.38 -8.18 19.59
N ASP A 195 -28.05 -7.58 18.61
CA ASP A 195 -28.44 -6.18 18.70
C ASP A 195 -29.41 -6.01 19.88
N PRO A 196 -29.06 -5.25 20.93
CA PRO A 196 -29.92 -5.05 22.09
C PRO A 196 -31.22 -4.29 21.75
N ARG A 197 -31.32 -3.69 20.55
CA ARG A 197 -32.54 -3.01 20.06
C ARG A 197 -33.42 -3.92 19.20
N ALA A 198 -32.92 -5.07 18.75
CA ALA A 198 -33.72 -6.01 17.97
C ALA A 198 -34.72 -6.72 18.90
N ASN A 199 -36.00 -6.63 18.56
CA ASN A 199 -37.08 -7.24 19.31
C ASN A 199 -36.89 -8.78 19.30
N PRO A 200 -36.76 -9.47 20.44
CA PRO A 200 -36.47 -10.91 20.48
C PRO A 200 -37.56 -11.79 19.86
N SER A 201 -38.74 -11.21 19.59
CA SER A 201 -39.90 -11.83 18.96
C SER A 201 -40.00 -11.61 17.44
N ALA A 202 -39.09 -10.84 16.82
CA ALA A 202 -39.00 -10.70 15.38
C ALA A 202 -38.05 -11.76 14.80
N PHE A 203 -38.48 -13.02 14.82
CA PHE A 203 -37.90 -14.09 14.01
C PHE A 203 -38.53 -14.01 12.62
N LEU A 204 -37.78 -13.54 11.63
CA LEU A 204 -37.91 -13.87 10.21
C LEU A 204 -36.52 -13.98 9.62
#